data_AF-A0A7X1Z6H9-F1
#
_entry.id   AF-A0A7X1Z6H9-F1
#
_cell.length_a   1.000
_cell.length_b   1.000
_cell.length_c   1.000
_cell.angle_alpha   90.00
_cell.angle_beta   90.00
_cell.angle_gamma   90.00
#
_symmetry.space_group_name_H-M   'P 1'
#
loop_
_entity.id
_entity.type
_entity.pdbx_description
1 polymer ?
#
loop_
_entity_poly.entity_id
_entity_poly.type
_entity_poly.pdbx_seq_one_letter_code
_entity_poly.pdbx_strand_id
1 'polypeptide(L)'
;MYIDASKIGTISNGEFKFVDIPVVGDGDIQVTRTFDSGIIKSALCKVSSVTDGQSVYLNWNQKLDTQTATTLLQNAFSDLAQYAENGEVPSDVSNTFKGGGNNKFFTDIQATIDNNMKKATIPAKKIDFDSINITNIIQTDVNNYAVSFDVRYDFFYDGSDKSNTKGNFYQTFAMNTTVDYHPEETGENLVTNFLINQLSDTGTLIKKDNQTTVGQQTPQLKSMVFQLIFGNISKRIE
;
A
#
# COMPACT_ATOMS: atom_id res chain seq x y z
N MET A 1 -9.64 22.88 14.72
CA MET A 1 -11.09 22.94 14.93
C MET A 1 -11.54 24.38 14.85
N TYR A 2 -12.60 24.60 14.11
CA TYR A 2 -13.15 25.92 13.81
C TYR A 2 -14.62 25.95 14.16
N ILE A 3 -15.10 27.12 14.56
CA ILE A 3 -16.51 27.48 14.51
C ILE A 3 -16.61 28.69 13.60
N ASP A 4 -17.38 28.55 12.52
CA ASP A 4 -17.38 29.47 11.39
C ASP A 4 -15.93 29.75 10.93
N ALA A 5 -15.50 31.02 10.93
CA ALA A 5 -14.15 31.43 10.57
C ALA A 5 -13.15 31.40 11.75
N SER A 6 -13.61 31.17 12.98
CA SER A 6 -12.78 31.31 14.19
C SER A 6 -12.12 29.99 14.59
N LYS A 7 -10.79 29.97 14.68
CA LYS A 7 -10.06 28.81 15.22
C LYS A 7 -10.27 28.72 16.73
N ILE A 8 -10.91 27.65 17.17
CA ILE A 8 -11.18 27.41 18.60
C ILE A 8 -10.20 26.46 19.27
N GLY A 9 -9.45 25.69 18.48
CA GLY A 9 -8.44 24.78 19.04
C GLY A 9 -7.74 23.90 18.01
N THR A 10 -6.71 23.21 18.48
CA THR A 10 -5.97 22.19 17.73
C THR A 10 -6.31 20.82 18.30
N ILE A 11 -6.78 19.91 17.43
CA ILE A 11 -7.04 18.52 17.80
C ILE A 11 -5.69 17.79 17.85
N SER A 12 -5.43 17.10 18.95
CA SER A 12 -4.26 16.23 19.12
C SER A 12 -4.77 14.82 19.42
N ASN A 13 -4.20 13.80 18.78
CA ASN A 13 -4.62 12.39 18.94
C ASN A 13 -6.11 12.13 18.62
N GLY A 14 -6.70 12.91 17.71
CA GLY A 14 -8.07 12.70 17.24
C GLY A 14 -9.17 13.25 18.16
N GLU A 15 -8.82 13.78 19.32
CA GLU A 15 -9.80 14.30 20.29
C GLU A 15 -9.57 15.78 20.61
N PHE A 16 -10.67 16.49 20.88
CA PHE A 16 -10.65 17.83 21.42
C PHE A 16 -11.86 18.04 22.32
N LYS A 17 -11.63 18.40 23.57
CA LYS A 17 -12.67 18.67 24.56
C LYS A 17 -12.78 20.18 24.78
N PHE A 18 -14.00 20.69 24.74
CA PHE A 18 -14.36 22.04 25.16
C PHE A 18 -15.20 21.97 26.44
N VAL A 19 -15.10 22.99 27.29
CA VAL A 19 -15.92 23.11 28.51
C VAL A 19 -17.03 24.15 28.31
N ASP A 20 -16.88 25.05 27.33
CA ASP A 20 -17.90 26.00 26.89
C ASP A 20 -17.67 26.30 25.40
N ILE A 21 -18.73 26.36 24.60
CA ILE A 21 -18.64 26.73 23.17
C ILE A 21 -18.75 28.25 23.05
N PRO A 22 -17.67 28.98 22.67
CA PRO A 22 -17.70 30.44 22.59
C PRO A 22 -18.39 30.89 21.29
N VAL A 23 -19.71 30.96 21.27
CA VAL A 23 -20.48 31.37 20.08
C VAL A 23 -21.50 32.45 20.37
N VAL A 24 -21.65 33.37 19.40
CA VAL A 24 -22.75 34.33 19.33
C VAL A 24 -23.75 33.75 18.31
N GLY A 25 -24.47 32.69 18.68
CA GLY A 25 -25.49 32.05 17.83
C GLY A 25 -25.18 30.63 17.36
N ASP A 26 -25.91 30.16 16.35
CA ASP A 26 -25.85 28.79 15.82
C ASP A 26 -24.82 28.64 14.68
N GLY A 27 -23.55 28.70 15.05
CA GLY A 27 -22.42 28.58 14.12
C GLY A 27 -22.20 27.16 13.58
N ASP A 28 -21.34 27.05 12.57
CA ASP A 28 -20.92 25.78 11.98
C ASP A 28 -19.59 25.29 12.56
N ILE A 29 -19.62 24.13 13.19
CA ILE A 29 -18.45 23.42 13.69
C ILE A 29 -17.81 22.63 12.54
N GLN A 30 -16.51 22.79 12.36
CA GLN A 30 -15.73 22.07 11.36
C GLN A 30 -14.32 21.71 11.86
N VAL A 31 -13.82 20.56 11.43
CA VAL A 31 -12.41 20.21 11.53
C VAL A 31 -11.74 20.50 10.19
N THR A 32 -10.62 21.21 10.25
CA THR A 32 -9.78 21.44 9.09
C THR A 32 -8.40 20.87 9.35
N ARG A 33 -7.79 20.31 8.29
CA ARG A 33 -6.40 19.90 8.28
C ARG A 33 -5.73 20.56 7.10
N THR A 34 -4.65 21.29 7.38
CA THR A 34 -3.83 21.95 6.36
C THR A 34 -2.66 21.05 6.01
N PHE A 35 -2.43 20.91 4.72
CA PHE A 35 -1.27 20.30 4.10
C PHE A 35 -0.62 21.33 3.16
N ASP A 36 0.58 21.06 2.67
CA ASP A 36 1.27 21.96 1.76
C ASP A 36 0.51 22.17 0.44
N SER A 37 -0.18 21.14 -0.07
CA SER A 37 -0.96 21.23 -1.30
C SER A 37 -2.38 21.78 -1.12
N GLY A 38 -2.86 21.95 0.12
CA GLY A 38 -4.22 22.46 0.35
C GLY A 38 -4.82 22.15 1.72
N ILE A 39 -6.14 22.28 1.82
CA ILE A 39 -6.89 22.15 3.08
C ILE A 39 -8.01 21.13 2.90
N ILE A 40 -8.07 20.16 3.80
CA ILE A 40 -9.20 19.25 3.94
C ILE A 40 -10.11 19.75 5.05
N LYS A 41 -11.41 19.53 4.84
CA LYS A 41 -12.49 19.98 5.71
C LYS A 41 -13.44 18.81 6.00
N SER A 42 -13.87 18.66 7.26
CA SER A 42 -14.95 17.74 7.61
C SER A 42 -16.30 18.25 7.11
N ALA A 43 -17.32 17.41 7.19
CA ALA A 43 -18.71 17.86 7.18
C ALA A 43 -18.95 18.95 8.24
N LEU A 44 -19.92 19.83 7.98
CA LEU A 44 -20.36 20.87 8.91
C LEU A 44 -21.32 20.28 9.93
N CYS A 45 -21.17 20.67 11.19
CA CYS A 45 -22.09 20.34 12.27
C CYS A 45 -22.57 21.62 12.93
N LYS A 46 -23.88 21.83 13.03
CA LYS A 46 -24.44 23.01 13.71
C LYS A 46 -24.20 22.93 15.21
N VAL A 47 -23.83 24.04 15.84
CA VAL A 47 -23.68 24.11 17.30
C VAL A 47 -24.99 23.72 18.01
N SER A 48 -26.14 24.15 17.49
CA SER A 48 -27.46 23.81 18.02
C SER A 48 -27.78 22.30 18.00
N SER A 49 -27.08 21.53 17.17
CA SER A 49 -27.23 20.07 17.10
C SER A 49 -26.38 19.32 18.12
N VAL A 50 -25.54 20.02 18.89
CA VAL A 50 -24.67 19.44 19.91
C VAL A 50 -25.23 19.69 21.30
N THR A 51 -25.49 18.62 22.03
CA THR A 51 -25.99 18.65 23.41
C THR A 51 -24.87 18.45 24.43
N ASP A 52 -25.10 18.84 25.69
CA ASP A 52 -24.10 18.67 26.74
C ASP A 52 -23.73 17.19 26.94
N GLY A 53 -22.43 16.91 27.06
CA GLY A 53 -21.88 15.56 27.11
C GLY A 53 -21.86 14.78 25.78
N GLN A 54 -22.37 15.32 24.68
CA GLN A 54 -22.38 14.65 23.38
C GLN A 54 -20.98 14.62 22.74
N SER A 55 -20.64 13.49 22.13
CA SER A 55 -19.48 13.37 21.23
C SER A 55 -19.91 13.60 19.78
N VAL A 56 -19.15 14.41 19.04
CA VAL A 56 -19.40 14.71 17.61
C VAL A 56 -18.25 14.15 16.79
N TYR A 57 -18.55 13.35 15.78
CA TYR A 57 -17.57 12.74 14.89
C TYR A 57 -17.49 13.52 13.57
N LEU A 58 -16.49 14.39 13.47
CA LEU A 58 -16.25 15.24 12.29
C LEU A 58 -15.23 14.57 11.37
N ASN A 59 -15.67 13.51 10.71
CA ASN A 59 -14.84 12.73 9.79
C ASN A 59 -14.78 13.38 8.41
N TRP A 60 -13.66 13.15 7.72
CA TRP A 60 -13.57 13.35 6.28
C TRP A 60 -13.98 12.04 5.60
N ASN A 61 -15.12 12.08 4.91
CA ASN A 61 -15.76 10.94 4.25
C ASN A 61 -14.97 10.42 3.04
N GLN A 62 -14.02 11.20 2.52
CA GLN A 62 -13.23 10.84 1.36
C GLN A 62 -11.80 10.40 1.72
N LYS A 63 -11.61 9.86 2.93
CA LYS A 63 -10.32 9.31 3.36
C LYS A 63 -10.08 7.95 2.69
N LEU A 64 -8.85 7.69 2.23
CA LEU A 64 -8.45 6.35 1.81
C LEU A 64 -8.60 5.37 2.98
N ASP A 65 -9.52 4.42 2.85
CA ASP A 65 -9.74 3.38 3.84
C ASP A 65 -9.00 2.08 3.49
N THR A 66 -8.98 1.16 4.46
CA THR A 66 -8.31 -0.14 4.33
C THR A 66 -8.88 -0.99 3.20
N GLN A 67 -10.19 -0.93 2.96
CA GLN A 67 -10.84 -1.74 1.93
C GLN A 67 -10.44 -1.26 0.54
N THR A 68 -10.52 0.05 0.28
CA THR A 68 -10.10 0.66 -0.97
C THR A 68 -8.60 0.44 -1.22
N ALA A 69 -7.75 0.63 -0.20
CA ALA A 69 -6.32 0.37 -0.32
C ALA A 69 -6.01 -1.11 -0.63
N THR A 70 -6.77 -2.04 -0.04
CA THR A 70 -6.63 -3.48 -0.31
C THR A 70 -6.98 -3.80 -1.75
N THR A 71 -8.12 -3.28 -2.26
CA THR A 71 -8.53 -3.47 -3.65
C THR A 71 -7.49 -2.93 -4.63
N LEU A 72 -6.92 -1.74 -4.37
CA LEU A 72 -5.85 -1.18 -5.18
C LEU A 72 -4.63 -2.10 -5.26
N LEU A 73 -4.16 -2.59 -4.11
CA LEU A 73 -2.99 -3.48 -4.08
C LEU A 73 -3.29 -4.83 -4.74
N GLN A 74 -4.50 -5.36 -4.59
CA GLN A 74 -4.93 -6.58 -5.29
C GLN A 74 -4.86 -6.41 -6.81
N ASN A 75 -5.35 -5.29 -7.35
CA ASN A 75 -5.24 -4.98 -8.77
C ASN A 75 -3.77 -4.87 -9.20
N ALA A 76 -2.94 -4.18 -8.40
CA ALA A 76 -1.51 -4.02 -8.68
C ALA A 76 -0.76 -5.36 -8.75
N PHE A 77 -1.04 -6.27 -7.82
CA PHE A 77 -0.45 -7.60 -7.82
C PHE A 77 -1.06 -8.52 -8.89
N SER A 78 -2.31 -8.28 -9.32
CA SER A 78 -2.91 -8.93 -10.48
C SER A 78 -2.17 -8.56 -11.78
N ASP A 79 -1.87 -7.28 -11.99
CA ASP A 79 -1.09 -6.81 -13.15
C ASP A 79 0.31 -7.46 -13.17
N LEU A 80 0.93 -7.61 -12.00
CA LEU A 80 2.24 -8.26 -11.84
C LEU A 80 2.18 -9.77 -12.04
N ALA A 81 1.09 -10.43 -11.61
CA ALA A 81 0.86 -11.84 -11.89
C ALA A 81 0.68 -12.08 -13.40
N GLN A 82 -0.09 -11.22 -14.07
CA GLN A 82 -0.25 -11.27 -15.52
C GLN A 82 1.09 -11.07 -16.26
N TYR A 83 1.94 -10.16 -15.77
CA TYR A 83 3.30 -10.02 -16.28
C TYR A 83 4.13 -11.31 -16.08
N ALA A 84 4.04 -11.94 -14.91
CA ALA A 84 4.77 -13.16 -14.62
C ALA A 84 4.35 -14.33 -15.52
N GLU A 85 3.06 -14.43 -15.86
CA GLU A 85 2.52 -15.48 -16.73
C GLU A 85 2.86 -15.25 -18.21
N ASN A 86 2.67 -14.02 -18.71
CA ASN A 86 2.76 -13.74 -20.15
C ASN A 86 4.13 -13.19 -20.58
N GLY A 87 4.91 -12.63 -19.65
CA GLY A 87 6.18 -11.97 -19.92
C GLY A 87 6.04 -10.58 -20.55
N GLU A 88 4.82 -10.06 -20.67
CA GLU A 88 4.49 -8.77 -21.29
C GLU A 88 3.82 -7.84 -20.28
N VAL A 89 4.09 -6.54 -20.39
CA VAL A 89 3.45 -5.51 -19.55
C VAL A 89 1.96 -5.41 -19.92
N PRO A 90 1.02 -5.52 -18.96
CA PRO A 90 -0.41 -5.38 -19.24
C PRO A 90 -0.75 -4.04 -19.92
N SER A 91 -1.67 -4.05 -20.87
CA SER A 91 -1.99 -2.85 -21.67
C SER A 91 -2.65 -1.72 -20.87
N ASP A 92 -3.26 -2.06 -19.74
CA ASP A 92 -3.98 -1.18 -18.82
C ASP A 92 -3.23 -0.91 -17.52
N VAL A 93 -1.93 -1.25 -17.44
CA VAL A 93 -1.06 -1.02 -16.27
C VAL A 93 -1.08 0.46 -15.80
N SER A 94 -1.38 1.41 -16.68
CA SER A 94 -1.51 2.84 -16.35
C SER A 94 -2.74 3.18 -15.49
N ASN A 95 -3.72 2.28 -15.41
CA ASN A 95 -4.89 2.44 -14.55
C ASN A 95 -4.58 2.15 -13.08
N THR A 96 -3.49 1.40 -12.82
CA THR A 96 -3.07 1.02 -11.47
C THR A 96 -1.81 1.77 -11.04
N PHE A 97 -0.88 1.98 -11.96
CA PHE A 97 0.44 2.54 -11.69
C PHE A 97 0.63 3.89 -12.38
N LYS A 98 1.02 4.92 -11.61
CA LYS A 98 1.33 6.23 -12.17
C LYS A 98 2.54 6.12 -13.09
N GLY A 99 2.38 6.54 -14.35
CA GLY A 99 3.41 6.36 -15.37
C GLY A 99 3.46 4.96 -15.99
N GLY A 100 2.47 4.09 -15.71
CA GLY A 100 2.32 2.77 -16.30
C GLY A 100 3.49 1.84 -15.99
N GLY A 101 3.94 1.06 -16.99
CA GLY A 101 5.02 0.07 -16.82
C GLY A 101 6.39 0.64 -16.43
N ASN A 102 6.58 1.95 -16.50
CA ASN A 102 7.81 2.62 -16.01
C ASN A 102 7.75 2.95 -14.51
N ASN A 103 6.65 2.64 -13.85
CA ASN A 103 6.46 2.90 -12.43
C ASN A 103 7.46 2.11 -11.59
N LYS A 104 8.11 2.78 -10.62
CA LYS A 104 9.15 2.14 -9.81
C LYS A 104 8.66 0.92 -9.03
N PHE A 105 7.45 0.97 -8.47
CA PHE A 105 6.87 -0.17 -7.77
C PHE A 105 6.74 -1.37 -8.71
N PHE A 106 6.17 -1.13 -9.89
CA PHE A 106 5.99 -2.16 -10.91
C PHE A 106 7.34 -2.74 -11.35
N THR A 107 8.29 -1.89 -11.73
CA THR A 107 9.60 -2.33 -12.25
C THR A 107 10.43 -3.08 -11.21
N ASP A 108 10.34 -2.71 -9.92
CA ASP A 108 11.08 -3.39 -8.86
C ASP A 108 10.56 -4.83 -8.65
N ILE A 109 9.24 -5.02 -8.69
CA ILE A 109 8.65 -6.36 -8.56
C ILE A 109 8.82 -7.14 -9.86
N GLN A 110 8.72 -6.48 -11.02
CA GLN A 110 9.06 -7.06 -12.32
C GLN A 110 10.48 -7.63 -12.33
N ALA A 111 11.47 -6.89 -11.81
CA ALA A 111 12.84 -7.36 -11.67
C ALA A 111 12.94 -8.57 -10.72
N THR A 112 12.12 -8.60 -9.66
CA THR A 112 12.04 -9.75 -8.74
C THR A 112 11.50 -10.99 -9.45
N ILE A 113 10.43 -10.84 -10.24
CA ILE A 113 9.86 -11.90 -11.08
C ILE A 113 10.93 -12.43 -12.04
N ASP A 114 11.57 -11.55 -12.82
CA ASP A 114 12.59 -11.93 -13.79
C ASP A 114 13.78 -12.65 -13.15
N ASN A 115 14.24 -12.15 -12.01
CA ASN A 115 15.37 -12.74 -11.31
C ASN A 115 15.05 -14.15 -10.81
N ASN A 116 13.85 -14.40 -10.29
CA ASN A 116 13.48 -15.70 -9.71
C ASN A 116 12.95 -16.70 -10.72
N MET A 117 12.29 -16.25 -11.79
CA MET A 117 11.66 -17.13 -12.78
C MET A 117 12.49 -17.35 -14.04
N LYS A 118 13.48 -16.49 -14.33
CA LYS A 118 14.29 -16.57 -15.56
C LYS A 118 15.78 -16.71 -15.29
N LYS A 119 16.33 -16.03 -14.27
CA LYS A 119 17.78 -15.93 -14.04
C LYS A 119 18.34 -16.78 -12.90
N ALA A 120 17.49 -17.22 -11.98
CA ALA A 120 17.92 -18.03 -10.84
C ALA A 120 18.50 -19.38 -11.30
N THR A 121 19.42 -19.94 -10.50
CA THR A 121 20.02 -21.27 -10.79
C THR A 121 18.97 -22.37 -10.90
N ILE A 122 17.95 -22.29 -10.05
CA ILE A 122 16.73 -23.10 -10.14
C ILE A 122 15.59 -22.08 -10.30
N PRO A 123 15.13 -21.84 -11.54
CA PRO A 123 14.06 -20.90 -11.78
C PRO A 123 12.71 -21.44 -11.29
N ALA A 124 11.94 -20.58 -10.61
CA ALA A 124 10.54 -20.88 -10.31
C ALA A 124 9.72 -20.94 -11.60
N LYS A 125 8.70 -21.79 -11.62
CA LYS A 125 7.79 -21.94 -12.77
C LYS A 125 6.61 -21.01 -12.72
N LYS A 126 6.17 -20.68 -11.51
CA LYS A 126 5.08 -19.75 -11.26
C LYS A 126 5.42 -18.92 -10.04
N ILE A 127 4.92 -17.70 -10.01
CA ILE A 127 4.82 -16.88 -8.82
C ILE A 127 3.36 -16.49 -8.64
N ASP A 128 2.85 -16.63 -7.42
CA ASP A 128 1.56 -16.08 -7.00
C ASP A 128 1.80 -15.04 -5.89
N PHE A 129 0.92 -14.03 -5.85
CA PHE A 129 0.91 -13.00 -4.82
C PHE A 129 -0.37 -13.12 -4.02
N ASP A 130 -0.27 -13.36 -2.72
CA ASP A 130 -1.44 -13.51 -1.85
C ASP A 130 -1.23 -12.86 -0.48
N SER A 131 -2.25 -12.98 0.37
CA SER A 131 -2.20 -12.52 1.78
C SER A 131 -1.83 -11.05 1.93
N ILE A 132 -2.31 -10.18 1.02
CA ILE A 132 -2.11 -8.73 1.12
C ILE A 132 -2.83 -8.22 2.37
N ASN A 133 -2.07 -7.68 3.31
CA ASN A 133 -2.57 -7.19 4.59
C ASN A 133 -2.08 -5.78 4.84
N ILE A 134 -3.00 -4.80 4.80
CA ILE A 134 -2.68 -3.41 5.13
C ILE A 134 -2.35 -3.30 6.62
N THR A 135 -1.17 -2.79 6.95
CA THR A 135 -0.72 -2.60 8.33
C THR A 135 -0.84 -1.16 8.79
N ASN A 136 -0.75 -0.18 7.88
CA ASN A 136 -0.89 1.24 8.20
C ASN A 136 -1.28 2.08 6.98
N ILE A 137 -2.05 3.15 7.20
CA ILE A 137 -2.37 4.18 6.21
C ILE A 137 -2.17 5.55 6.86
N ILE A 138 -1.22 6.33 6.33
CA ILE A 138 -0.95 7.71 6.78
C ILE A 138 -1.22 8.64 5.61
N GLN A 139 -2.13 9.59 5.81
CA GLN A 139 -2.29 10.69 4.86
C GLN A 139 -1.16 11.70 5.02
N THR A 140 -0.34 11.84 3.98
CA THR A 140 0.84 12.70 3.93
C THR A 140 0.56 14.04 3.24
N ASP A 141 -0.44 14.09 2.36
CA ASP A 141 -0.91 15.31 1.70
C ASP A 141 -2.42 15.20 1.39
N VAL A 142 -3.03 16.22 0.80
CA VAL A 142 -4.48 16.24 0.49
C VAL A 142 -4.92 14.94 -0.21
N ASN A 143 -4.23 14.55 -1.29
CA ASN A 143 -4.54 13.34 -2.05
C ASN A 143 -3.44 12.27 -1.95
N ASN A 144 -2.40 12.48 -1.13
CA ASN A 144 -1.30 11.53 -1.03
C ASN A 144 -1.32 10.76 0.29
N TYR A 145 -1.08 9.46 0.18
CA TYR A 145 -1.06 8.52 1.30
C TYR A 145 0.18 7.66 1.26
N ALA A 146 0.82 7.47 2.41
CA ALA A 146 1.76 6.39 2.65
C ALA A 146 0.99 5.16 3.13
N VAL A 147 1.15 4.03 2.44
CA VAL A 147 0.48 2.76 2.75
C VAL A 147 1.54 1.72 3.06
N SER A 148 1.47 1.16 4.26
CA SER A 148 2.28 0.03 4.71
C SER A 148 1.44 -1.24 4.64
N PHE A 149 2.01 -2.32 4.11
CA PHE A 149 1.31 -3.59 3.97
C PHE A 149 2.29 -4.77 3.97
N ASP A 150 1.78 -5.94 4.31
CA ASP A 150 2.47 -7.21 4.11
C ASP A 150 1.91 -7.92 2.89
N VAL A 151 2.75 -8.64 2.15
CA VAL A 151 2.35 -9.48 1.02
C VAL A 151 3.19 -10.75 1.00
N ARG A 152 2.56 -11.89 0.66
CA ARG A 152 3.26 -13.16 0.51
C ARG A 152 3.45 -13.50 -0.96
N TYR A 153 4.68 -13.81 -1.31
CA TYR A 153 5.09 -14.32 -2.61
C TYR A 153 5.17 -15.84 -2.48
N ASP A 154 4.50 -16.55 -3.37
CA ASP A 154 4.54 -18.01 -3.48
C ASP A 154 5.25 -18.40 -4.77
N PHE A 155 6.47 -18.93 -4.66
CA PHE A 155 7.23 -19.44 -5.79
C PHE A 155 7.03 -20.95 -5.91
N PHE A 156 6.44 -21.40 -7.02
CA PHE A 156 6.20 -22.81 -7.29
C PHE A 156 7.30 -23.41 -8.17
N TYR A 157 7.75 -24.62 -7.80
CA TYR A 157 8.71 -25.44 -8.53
C TYR A 157 8.08 -26.79 -8.88
N ASP A 158 8.10 -27.15 -10.16
CA ASP A 158 7.50 -28.39 -10.70
C ASP A 158 8.46 -29.59 -10.73
N GLY A 159 9.75 -29.36 -10.40
CA GLY A 159 10.83 -30.35 -10.45
C GLY A 159 11.22 -30.82 -11.85
N SER A 160 10.91 -30.02 -12.87
CA SER A 160 11.47 -30.22 -14.22
C SER A 160 12.95 -29.84 -14.32
N ASP A 161 13.51 -29.19 -13.29
CA ASP A 161 14.91 -28.84 -13.22
C ASP A 161 15.81 -30.05 -12.87
N LYS A 162 17.12 -29.92 -13.06
CA LYS A 162 18.09 -31.01 -12.85
C LYS A 162 18.18 -31.49 -11.39
N SER A 163 17.90 -30.63 -10.43
CA SER A 163 17.87 -30.97 -9.01
C SER A 163 16.52 -31.56 -8.56
N ASN A 164 15.54 -31.63 -9.48
CA ASN A 164 14.18 -32.14 -9.23
C ASN A 164 13.57 -31.44 -8.01
N THR A 165 13.74 -30.12 -7.92
CA THR A 165 13.22 -29.31 -6.82
C THR A 165 11.72 -29.12 -6.99
N LYS A 166 10.93 -29.57 -6.03
CA LYS A 166 9.46 -29.60 -6.11
C LYS A 166 8.81 -28.96 -4.91
N GLY A 167 7.76 -28.17 -5.12
CA GLY A 167 6.93 -27.59 -4.08
C GLY A 167 6.95 -26.07 -4.09
N ASN A 168 6.50 -25.49 -2.98
CA ASN A 168 6.35 -24.05 -2.83
C ASN A 168 7.43 -23.46 -1.93
N PHE A 169 7.85 -22.25 -2.27
CA PHE A 169 8.72 -21.42 -1.44
C PHE A 169 8.04 -20.10 -1.16
N TYR A 170 7.67 -19.89 0.10
CA TYR A 170 6.94 -18.72 0.54
C TYR A 170 7.88 -17.66 1.10
N GLN A 171 7.66 -16.41 0.69
CA GLN A 171 8.33 -15.25 1.26
C GLN A 171 7.30 -14.17 1.59
N THR A 172 7.27 -13.68 2.82
CA THR A 172 6.43 -12.55 3.20
C THR A 172 7.29 -11.30 3.32
N PHE A 173 6.86 -10.22 2.67
CA PHE A 173 7.53 -8.92 2.68
C PHE A 173 6.63 -7.88 3.33
N ALA A 174 7.20 -7.09 4.23
CA ALA A 174 6.63 -5.81 4.67
C ALA A 174 7.07 -4.74 3.67
N MET A 175 6.11 -4.05 3.07
CA MET A 175 6.31 -3.11 1.98
C MET A 175 5.67 -1.76 2.30
N ASN A 176 6.19 -0.70 1.68
CA ASN A 176 5.66 0.65 1.81
C ASN A 176 5.54 1.27 0.43
N THR A 177 4.38 1.84 0.13
CA THR A 177 4.10 2.52 -1.12
C THR A 177 3.43 3.86 -0.88
N THR A 178 3.47 4.71 -1.89
CA THR A 178 2.71 5.97 -1.91
C THR A 178 1.56 5.87 -2.91
N VAL A 179 0.39 6.33 -2.49
CA VAL A 179 -0.85 6.30 -3.28
C VAL A 179 -1.31 7.73 -3.51
N ASP A 180 -1.61 8.03 -4.77
CA ASP A 180 -2.32 9.24 -5.21
C ASP A 180 -3.80 8.90 -5.30
N TYR A 181 -4.63 9.42 -4.40
CA TYR A 181 -6.04 9.08 -4.24
C TYR A 181 -6.92 10.32 -4.45
N HIS A 182 -7.73 10.28 -5.51
CA HIS A 182 -8.69 11.32 -5.90
C HIS A 182 -10.11 10.75 -5.84
N PRO A 183 -10.78 10.86 -4.68
CA PRO A 183 -12.19 10.52 -4.56
C PRO A 183 -13.05 11.56 -5.28
N GLU A 184 -13.82 11.16 -6.29
CA GLU A 184 -14.83 12.02 -6.89
C GLU A 184 -16.17 11.89 -6.14
N GLU A 185 -16.80 13.01 -5.81
CA GLU A 185 -18.20 13.01 -5.36
C GLU A 185 -19.12 12.95 -6.59
N THR A 186 -19.55 11.73 -6.97
CA THR A 186 -20.52 11.54 -8.04
C THR A 186 -21.70 10.67 -7.59
N GLY A 187 -22.60 11.24 -6.79
CA GLY A 187 -23.84 10.54 -6.38
C GLY A 187 -23.56 9.22 -5.66
N GLU A 188 -24.54 8.32 -5.57
CA GLU A 188 -24.47 7.06 -4.79
C GLU A 188 -23.36 6.08 -5.21
N ASN A 189 -22.49 6.42 -6.17
CA ASN A 189 -21.30 5.66 -6.55
C ASN A 189 -20.07 6.59 -6.60
N LEU A 190 -19.20 6.51 -5.59
CA LEU A 190 -17.89 7.18 -5.62
C LEU A 190 -17.08 6.65 -6.81
N VAL A 191 -16.94 7.43 -7.89
CA VAL A 191 -15.92 7.17 -8.91
C VAL A 191 -14.58 7.48 -8.26
N THR A 192 -13.76 6.45 -8.04
CA THR A 192 -12.48 6.59 -7.33
C THR A 192 -11.34 6.38 -8.30
N ASN A 193 -10.55 7.44 -8.51
CA ASN A 193 -9.29 7.32 -9.24
C ASN A 193 -8.16 7.23 -8.21
N PHE A 194 -7.41 6.14 -8.24
CA PHE A 194 -6.21 5.99 -7.43
C PHE A 194 -5.09 5.34 -8.22
N LEU A 195 -3.87 5.80 -7.97
CA LEU A 195 -2.66 5.25 -8.60
C LEU A 195 -1.58 5.00 -7.55
N ILE A 196 -0.86 3.89 -7.74
CA ILE A 196 0.41 3.66 -7.05
C ILE A 196 1.44 4.59 -7.67
N ASN A 197 2.02 5.47 -6.85
CA ASN A 197 3.06 6.40 -7.28
C ASN A 197 4.41 5.71 -7.35
N GLN A 198 4.87 5.18 -6.22
CA GLN A 198 6.17 4.54 -6.11
C GLN A 198 6.26 3.75 -4.80
N LEU A 199 7.07 2.69 -4.85
CA LEU A 199 7.52 1.98 -3.68
C LEU A 199 8.59 2.81 -2.96
N SER A 200 8.42 3.06 -1.66
CA SER A 200 9.39 3.87 -0.91
C SER A 200 10.65 3.08 -0.54
N ASP A 201 10.57 1.75 -0.42
CA ASP A 201 11.67 0.82 -0.15
C ASP A 201 11.37 -0.57 -0.75
N THR A 202 12.38 -1.33 -1.19
CA THR A 202 12.29 -2.62 -1.91
C THR A 202 11.62 -3.80 -1.16
N GLY A 203 10.82 -3.52 -0.13
CA GLY A 203 10.25 -4.51 0.77
C GLY A 203 11.29 -5.07 1.74
N THR A 204 10.89 -5.28 3.00
CA THR A 204 11.68 -5.99 4.00
C THR A 204 11.12 -7.40 4.13
N LEU A 205 11.96 -8.41 3.90
CA LEU A 205 11.57 -9.79 4.14
C LEU A 205 11.34 -10.03 5.64
N ILE A 206 10.13 -10.42 6.01
CA ILE A 206 9.72 -10.66 7.40
C ILE A 206 9.46 -12.14 7.72
N LYS A 207 9.23 -12.98 6.71
CA LYS A 207 9.04 -14.42 6.90
C LYS A 207 9.51 -15.22 5.69
N LYS A 208 10.09 -16.39 5.93
CA LYS A 208 10.40 -17.42 4.93
C LYS A 208 9.84 -18.75 5.39
N ASP A 209 9.20 -19.47 4.47
CA ASP A 209 8.79 -20.86 4.67
C ASP A 209 9.14 -21.67 3.42
N ASN A 210 10.00 -22.67 3.59
CA ASN A 210 10.47 -23.51 2.50
C ASN A 210 9.82 -24.89 2.57
N GLN A 211 8.88 -25.12 1.65
CA GLN A 211 8.19 -26.40 1.50
C GLN A 211 8.64 -27.15 0.25
N THR A 212 9.84 -26.83 -0.26
CA THR A 212 10.45 -27.54 -1.37
C THR A 212 11.16 -28.82 -0.92
N THR A 213 11.14 -29.82 -1.81
CA THR A 213 11.91 -31.06 -1.67
C THR A 213 12.91 -31.16 -2.81
N VAL A 214 14.13 -31.62 -2.53
CA VAL A 214 15.19 -31.86 -3.54
C VAL A 214 15.36 -33.35 -3.75
N GLY A 215 15.35 -33.81 -5.00
CA GLY A 215 15.61 -35.21 -5.34
C GLY A 215 17.05 -35.60 -5.04
N GLN A 216 17.26 -36.69 -4.30
CA GLN A 216 18.58 -37.15 -3.82
C GLN A 216 19.67 -37.27 -4.91
N GLN A 217 20.75 -36.50 -4.76
CA GLN A 217 22.08 -37.03 -4.45
C GLN A 217 22.74 -36.14 -3.39
N THR A 218 23.02 -36.69 -2.21
CA THR A 218 23.77 -36.01 -1.14
C THR A 218 25.21 -35.77 -1.62
N PRO A 219 25.75 -34.55 -1.50
CA PRO A 219 26.67 -34.33 -0.37
C PRO A 219 26.51 -32.95 0.29
N GLN A 220 26.62 -32.95 1.62
CA GLN A 220 27.07 -31.84 2.48
C GLN A 220 26.50 -30.46 2.16
N LEU A 221 25.51 -30.04 2.96
CA LEU A 221 25.07 -28.65 3.11
C LEU A 221 26.27 -27.75 3.51
N LYS A 222 27.11 -27.36 2.55
CA LYS A 222 27.81 -26.09 2.64
C LYS A 222 26.73 -25.04 2.42
N SER A 223 26.30 -24.44 3.53
CA SER A 223 25.73 -23.10 3.61
C SER A 223 25.32 -22.55 2.25
N MET A 224 24.08 -22.81 1.83
CA MET A 224 23.48 -22.05 0.73
C MET A 224 23.26 -20.64 1.27
N VAL A 225 24.31 -19.83 1.20
CA VAL A 225 24.19 -18.39 1.22
C VAL A 225 23.43 -18.05 -0.05
N PHE A 226 22.10 -17.93 0.06
CA PHE A 226 21.33 -17.19 -0.93
C PHE A 226 21.81 -15.75 -0.84
N GLN A 227 22.74 -15.40 -1.71
CA GLN A 227 23.12 -14.02 -1.93
C GLN A 227 21.97 -13.39 -2.72
N LEU A 228 20.97 -12.86 -2.00
CA LEU A 228 20.08 -11.86 -2.57
C LEU A 228 20.98 -10.66 -2.89
N ILE A 229 21.40 -10.55 -4.15
CA ILE A 229 22.04 -9.35 -4.66
C ILE A 229 20.92 -8.31 -4.75
N PHE A 230 20.74 -7.56 -3.66
CA PHE A 230 19.98 -6.32 -3.71
C PHE A 230 20.74 -5.39 -4.67
N GLY A 231 20.07 -4.96 -5.73
CA GLY A 231 20.63 -3.98 -6.65
C GLY A 231 21.09 -2.75 -5.85
N ASN A 232 22.38 -2.43 -5.96
CA ASN A 232 22.95 -1.22 -5.41
C ASN A 232 22.14 -0.01 -5.90
N ILE A 233 21.46 0.69 -5.00
CA ILE A 233 21.12 2.09 -5.20
C ILE A 233 21.58 2.83 -3.96
N SER A 234 22.70 3.53 -4.13
CA SER A 234 23.34 4.36 -3.12
C SER A 234 22.33 5.25 -2.40
N LYS A 235 22.35 5.17 -1.07
CA LYS A 235 21.97 6.32 -0.24
C LYS A 235 22.83 7.52 -0.67
N ARG A 236 22.19 8.55 -1.22
CA ARG A 236 22.62 9.93 -0.99
C ARG A 236 21.44 10.64 -0.35
N ILE A 237 21.51 10.71 0.97
CA ILE A 237 20.89 11.78 1.75
C ILE A 237 21.94 12.88 1.75
N GLU A 238 21.65 13.98 1.07
CA GLU A 238 22.09 15.34 1.43
C GLU A 238 20.84 16.21 1.48
#